data_AF-A0A662LII6-F1
#
_entry.id   AF-A0A662LII6-F1
#
_cell.length_a   1.000
_cell.length_b   1.000
_cell.length_c   1.000
_cell.angle_alpha   90.00
_cell.angle_beta   90.00
_cell.angle_gamma   90.00
#
_symmetry.space_group_name_H-M   'P 1'
#
loop_
_entity.id
_entity.type
_entity.pdbx_description
1 polymer ?
#
loop_
_entity_poly.entity_id
_entity_poly.type
_entity_poly.pdbx_seq_one_letter_code
_entity_poly.pdbx_strand_id
1 'polypeptide(L)'
;MSASDYERELRSILRGDRKIIEIVTKTCSDEEKRRYEKIMEKPFVVVRSAGSYGADLLAVRCDISMLIEIKSSSARKIHFSSVKGKLQEQANRMKEECERASILPVYAFRLKKKRGDAWRIFTLDIKGLKGRIKEIHSNIPKLDLTRSKNLVMEWDKGLPLSSFIEMITG
;
A
#
# COMPACT_ATOMS: atom_id res chain seq x y z
N MET A 1 15.95 11.03 1.52
CA MET A 1 15.07 9.96 2.01
C MET A 1 15.35 8.67 1.25
N SER A 2 15.80 7.66 1.99
CA SER A 2 16.03 6.30 1.52
C SER A 2 14.71 5.53 1.41
N ALA A 3 14.72 4.33 0.81
CA ALA A 3 13.54 3.45 0.80
C ALA A 3 13.09 3.06 2.24
N SER A 4 14.03 2.96 3.18
CA SER A 4 13.75 2.65 4.59
C SER A 4 12.96 3.76 5.30
N ASP A 5 13.05 5.00 4.85
CA ASP A 5 12.36 6.12 5.50
C ASP A 5 10.85 6.06 5.23
N TYR A 6 10.47 5.76 3.99
CA TYR A 6 9.05 5.64 3.61
C TYR A 6 8.38 4.40 4.20
N GLU A 7 9.16 3.34 4.41
CA GLU A 7 8.72 2.16 5.16
C GLU A 7 8.32 2.52 6.60
N ARG A 8 9.19 3.28 7.29
CA ARG A 8 8.91 3.78 8.64
C ARG A 8 7.72 4.74 8.66
N GLU A 9 7.62 5.63 7.68
CA GLU A 9 6.49 6.57 7.52
C GLU A 9 5.16 5.82 7.44
N LEU A 10 5.01 4.88 6.49
CA LEU A 10 3.77 4.12 6.32
C LEU A 10 3.46 3.24 7.53
N ARG A 11 4.48 2.60 8.11
CA ARG A 11 4.33 1.82 9.34
C ARG A 11 3.77 2.67 10.48
N SER A 12 4.30 3.87 10.70
CA SER A 12 3.83 4.75 11.76
C SER A 12 2.41 5.27 11.50
N ILE A 13 2.07 5.60 10.25
CA ILE A 13 0.70 5.99 9.86
C ILE A 13 -0.28 4.87 10.20
N LEU A 14 -0.03 3.64 9.72
CA LEU A 14 -0.94 2.50 9.95
C LEU A 14 -1.08 2.12 11.42
N ARG A 15 -0.07 2.42 12.25
CA ARG A 15 -0.11 2.24 13.71
C ARG A 15 -0.83 3.37 14.46
N GLY A 16 -1.31 4.40 13.76
CA GLY A 16 -1.99 5.52 14.42
C GLY A 16 -1.05 6.47 15.17
N ASP A 17 0.22 6.59 14.77
CA ASP A 17 1.15 7.52 15.42
C ASP A 17 0.77 8.98 15.11
N ARG A 18 0.17 9.65 16.10
CA ARG A 18 -0.29 11.04 16.01
C ARG A 18 0.78 12.00 15.50
N LYS A 19 2.01 11.91 16.03
CA LYS A 19 3.09 12.84 15.66
C LYS A 19 3.44 12.69 14.18
N ILE A 20 3.50 11.45 13.70
CA ILE A 20 3.77 11.19 12.28
C ILE A 20 2.59 11.63 11.41
N ILE A 21 1.35 11.36 11.82
CA ILE A 21 0.15 11.79 11.09
C ILE A 21 0.13 13.32 10.92
N GLU A 22 0.41 14.08 11.98
CA GLU A 22 0.48 15.55 11.92
C GLU A 22 1.57 16.04 10.94
N ILE A 23 2.74 15.39 10.94
CA ILE A 23 3.85 15.73 10.03
C ILE A 23 3.47 15.45 8.56
N VAL A 24 2.95 14.26 8.26
CA VAL A 24 2.66 13.87 6.86
C VAL A 24 1.46 14.60 6.29
N THR A 25 0.50 14.99 7.14
CA THR A 25 -0.71 15.71 6.73
C THR A 25 -0.54 17.23 6.72
N LYS A 26 0.63 17.76 7.10
CA LYS A 26 0.88 19.22 7.18
C LYS A 26 0.57 19.99 5.88
N THR A 27 0.67 19.33 4.73
CA THR A 27 0.39 19.93 3.42
C THR A 27 -0.83 19.35 2.71
N CYS A 28 -1.59 18.50 3.42
CA CYS A 28 -2.84 17.92 2.93
C CYS A 28 -3.99 18.92 3.09
N SER A 29 -5.09 18.70 2.37
CA SER A 29 -6.34 19.40 2.62
C SER A 29 -6.93 19.00 3.97
N ASP A 30 -7.85 19.80 4.51
CA ASP A 30 -8.53 19.47 5.77
C ASP A 30 -9.32 18.16 5.67
N GLU A 31 -9.87 17.85 4.50
CA GLU A 31 -10.58 16.60 4.25
C GLU A 31 -9.63 15.40 4.24
N GLU A 32 -8.51 15.50 3.55
CA GLU A 32 -7.45 14.47 3.56
C GLU A 32 -6.96 14.25 4.99
N LYS A 33 -6.70 15.33 5.74
CA LYS A 33 -6.24 15.24 7.13
C LYS A 33 -7.23 14.52 8.03
N ARG A 34 -8.53 14.89 7.99
CA ARG A 34 -9.58 14.21 8.76
C ARG A 34 -9.65 12.71 8.45
N ARG A 35 -9.49 12.33 7.18
CA ARG A 35 -9.46 10.92 6.78
C ARG A 35 -8.26 10.18 7.37
N TYR A 36 -7.06 10.76 7.32
CA TYR A 36 -5.87 10.17 7.94
C TYR A 36 -6.05 9.96 9.45
N GLU A 37 -6.67 10.91 10.16
CA GLU A 37 -6.85 10.85 11.61
C GLU A 37 -7.69 9.65 12.07
N LYS A 38 -8.62 9.15 11.22
CA LYS A 38 -9.45 7.96 11.52
C LYS A 38 -8.62 6.71 11.84
N ILE A 39 -7.39 6.60 11.33
CA ILE A 39 -6.52 5.45 11.62
C ILE A 39 -6.12 5.38 13.10
N MET A 40 -6.15 6.50 13.84
CA MET A 40 -5.85 6.52 15.27
C MET A 40 -6.92 5.79 16.11
N GLU A 41 -8.16 5.73 15.63
CA GLU A 41 -9.26 5.05 16.33
C GLU A 41 -9.21 3.52 16.11
N LYS A 42 -8.74 3.10 14.93
CA LYS A 42 -8.64 1.69 14.54
C LYS A 42 -7.24 1.40 13.99
N PRO A 43 -6.17 1.43 14.80
CA PRO A 43 -4.81 1.22 14.31
C PRO A 43 -4.52 -0.26 14.00
N PHE A 44 -3.52 -0.51 13.17
CA PHE A 44 -3.00 -1.85 12.90
C PHE A 44 -1.83 -2.20 13.80
N VAL A 45 -1.70 -3.50 14.11
CA VAL A 45 -0.41 -4.07 14.52
C VAL A 45 0.42 -4.25 13.26
N VAL A 46 1.59 -3.59 13.20
CA VAL A 46 2.44 -3.58 12.01
C VAL A 46 3.85 -4.04 12.35
N VAL A 47 4.27 -5.14 11.71
CA VAL A 47 5.62 -5.70 11.81
C VAL A 47 6.36 -5.55 10.49
N ARG A 48 7.69 -5.42 10.56
CA ARG A 48 8.56 -5.41 9.39
C ARG A 48 8.82 -6.86 8.98
N SER A 49 8.77 -7.12 7.68
CA SER A 49 9.19 -8.42 7.16
C SER A 49 10.71 -8.52 7.21
N ALA A 50 11.24 -9.62 7.75
CA ALA A 50 12.67 -9.89 7.74
C ALA A 50 13.06 -10.57 6.42
N GLY A 51 13.95 -9.94 5.66
CA GLY A 51 14.50 -10.53 4.44
C GLY A 51 13.54 -10.52 3.24
N SER A 52 14.11 -10.71 2.05
CA SER A 52 13.56 -10.47 0.71
C SER A 52 12.38 -11.35 0.26
N TYR A 53 11.51 -11.80 1.15
CA TYR A 53 10.35 -12.65 0.85
C TYR A 53 9.19 -11.91 0.18
N GLY A 54 9.41 -10.68 -0.28
CA GLY A 54 8.57 -10.05 -1.27
C GLY A 54 7.58 -9.03 -0.76
N ALA A 55 7.67 -8.65 0.52
CA ALA A 55 6.90 -7.58 1.16
C ALA A 55 7.74 -6.85 2.21
N ASP A 56 7.48 -5.57 2.44
CA ASP A 56 8.17 -4.76 3.44
C ASP A 56 7.49 -4.80 4.82
N LEU A 57 6.15 -4.82 4.83
CA LEU A 57 5.34 -4.78 6.06
C LEU A 57 4.25 -5.86 6.05
N LEU A 58 3.93 -6.36 7.25
CA LEU A 58 2.70 -7.08 7.52
C LEU A 58 1.87 -6.24 8.50
N ALA A 59 0.64 -5.90 8.10
CA ALA A 59 -0.30 -5.11 8.91
C ALA A 59 -1.54 -5.95 9.22
N VAL A 60 -1.86 -6.10 10.50
CA VAL A 60 -2.99 -6.93 10.96
C VAL A 60 -3.86 -6.14 11.94
N ARG A 61 -5.18 -6.22 11.74
CA ARG A 61 -6.19 -5.66 12.64
C ARG A 61 -7.51 -6.39 12.43
N CYS A 62 -7.97 -7.13 13.45
CA CYS A 62 -9.24 -7.86 13.45
C CYS A 62 -9.45 -8.69 12.16
N ASP A 63 -10.33 -8.22 11.27
CA ASP A 63 -10.79 -8.84 10.03
C ASP A 63 -9.97 -8.42 8.79
N ILE A 64 -8.90 -7.63 8.97
CA ILE A 64 -8.04 -7.16 7.89
C ILE A 64 -6.58 -7.54 8.18
N SER A 65 -6.02 -8.33 7.27
CA SER A 65 -4.60 -8.68 7.23
C SER A 65 -4.05 -8.33 5.85
N MET A 66 -2.98 -7.53 5.82
CA MET A 66 -2.38 -7.03 4.59
C MET A 66 -0.89 -7.30 4.56
N LEU A 67 -0.45 -7.86 3.43
CA LEU A 67 0.97 -7.99 3.10
C LEU A 67 1.34 -6.84 2.17
N ILE A 68 2.20 -5.93 2.61
CA ILE A 68 2.43 -4.63 1.96
C ILE A 68 3.84 -4.55 1.39
N GLU A 69 3.94 -4.32 0.09
CA GLU A 69 5.16 -3.95 -0.62
C GLU A 69 5.19 -2.44 -0.87
N ILE A 70 6.30 -1.78 -0.54
CA ILE A 70 6.46 -0.34 -0.65
C ILE A 70 7.36 -0.02 -1.84
N LYS A 71 6.88 0.88 -2.70
CA LYS A 71 7.70 1.49 -3.75
C LYS A 71 7.75 2.99 -3.56
N SER A 72 8.92 3.57 -3.83
CA SER A 72 9.08 5.01 -3.85
C SER A 72 9.85 5.46 -5.09
N SER A 73 9.40 6.55 -5.71
CA SER A 73 10.04 7.09 -6.91
C SER A 73 9.76 8.58 -7.04
N SER A 74 10.65 9.31 -7.71
CA SER A 74 10.36 10.65 -8.21
C SER A 74 9.58 10.63 -9.53
N ALA A 75 9.65 9.53 -10.28
CA ALA A 75 8.84 9.31 -11.46
C ALA A 75 7.44 8.84 -11.05
N ARG A 76 6.42 9.23 -11.82
CA ARG A 76 5.02 8.84 -11.60
C ARG A 76 4.71 7.41 -12.05
N LYS A 77 5.64 6.74 -12.75
CA LYS A 77 5.44 5.42 -13.33
C LYS A 77 6.61 4.49 -12.98
N ILE A 78 6.29 3.27 -12.55
CA ILE A 78 7.25 2.20 -12.28
C ILE A 78 6.89 1.01 -13.16
N HIS A 79 7.85 0.59 -14.00
CA HIS A 79 7.73 -0.62 -14.81
C HIS A 79 8.38 -1.79 -14.08
N PHE A 80 7.69 -2.91 -13.92
CA PHE A 80 8.25 -4.06 -13.19
C PHE A 80 9.27 -4.84 -14.03
N SER A 81 9.34 -4.58 -15.34
CA SER A 81 10.33 -5.16 -16.26
C SER A 81 11.74 -4.56 -16.12
N SER A 82 11.91 -3.41 -15.45
CA SER A 82 13.18 -2.68 -15.42
C SER A 82 14.32 -3.36 -14.64
N VAL A 83 14.02 -4.39 -13.85
CA VAL A 83 15.01 -5.13 -13.03
C VAL A 83 15.08 -6.60 -13.46
N LYS A 84 15.33 -6.86 -14.76
CA LYS A 84 15.42 -8.22 -15.34
C LYS A 84 14.28 -9.15 -14.90
N GLY A 85 13.05 -8.63 -14.78
CA GLY A 85 11.87 -9.42 -14.37
C GLY A 85 11.74 -9.77 -12.89
N LYS A 86 12.73 -9.47 -12.03
CA LYS A 86 12.69 -9.83 -10.60
C LYS A 86 11.44 -9.30 -9.87
N LEU A 87 11.00 -8.09 -10.20
CA LEU A 87 9.79 -7.50 -9.60
C LEU A 87 8.52 -8.22 -10.05
N GLN A 88 8.48 -8.71 -11.29
CA GLN A 88 7.36 -9.49 -11.80
C GLN A 88 7.27 -10.84 -11.07
N GLU A 89 8.40 -11.53 -10.89
CA GLU A 89 8.45 -12.78 -10.14
C GLU A 89 8.06 -12.58 -8.67
N GLN A 90 8.53 -11.50 -8.04
CA GLN A 90 8.14 -11.13 -6.67
C GLN A 90 6.63 -10.92 -6.57
N ALA A 91 6.02 -10.21 -7.52
CA ALA A 91 4.58 -10.00 -7.54
C ALA A 91 3.80 -11.30 -7.72
N ASN A 92 4.27 -12.21 -8.58
CA ASN A 92 3.64 -13.51 -8.78
C ASN A 92 3.71 -14.37 -7.50
N ARG A 93 4.87 -14.41 -6.83
CA ARG A 93 5.02 -15.12 -5.54
C ARG A 93 4.09 -14.54 -4.47
N MET A 94 4.07 -13.22 -4.34
CA MET A 94 3.17 -12.53 -3.39
C MET A 94 1.71 -12.88 -3.66
N LYS A 95 1.30 -12.93 -4.94
CA LYS A 95 -0.05 -13.35 -5.34
C LYS A 95 -0.37 -14.76 -4.85
N GLU A 96 0.47 -15.73 -5.18
CA GLU A 96 0.25 -17.15 -4.84
C GLU A 96 0.16 -17.36 -3.32
N GLU A 97 1.04 -16.72 -2.55
CA GLU A 97 1.04 -16.79 -1.08
C GLU A 97 -0.23 -16.15 -0.50
N CYS A 98 -0.60 -14.97 -0.98
CA CYS A 98 -1.79 -14.25 -0.51
C CYS A 98 -3.10 -14.97 -0.87
N GLU A 99 -3.19 -15.60 -2.05
CA GLU A 99 -4.35 -16.41 -2.44
C GLU A 99 -4.52 -17.61 -1.49
N ARG A 100 -3.43 -18.32 -1.21
CA ARG A 100 -3.44 -19.46 -0.27
C ARG A 100 -3.79 -19.05 1.15
N ALA A 101 -3.27 -17.91 1.61
CA ALA A 101 -3.46 -17.43 2.98
C ALA A 101 -4.74 -16.60 3.18
N SER A 102 -5.44 -16.24 2.10
CA SER A 102 -6.56 -15.27 2.11
C SER A 102 -6.17 -13.92 2.73
N ILE A 103 -4.97 -13.44 2.43
CA ILE A 103 -4.41 -12.16 2.88
C ILE A 103 -4.45 -11.16 1.72
N LEU A 104 -4.66 -9.87 1.99
CA LEU A 104 -4.68 -8.84 0.94
C LEU A 104 -3.26 -8.41 0.57
N PRO A 105 -2.80 -8.61 -0.68
CA PRO A 105 -1.53 -8.07 -1.16
C PRO A 105 -1.71 -6.60 -1.51
N VAL A 106 -0.90 -5.72 -0.92
CA VAL A 106 -0.97 -4.28 -1.13
C VAL A 106 0.35 -3.78 -1.68
N TYR A 107 0.27 -2.93 -2.71
CA TYR A 107 1.38 -2.11 -3.17
C TYR A 107 1.13 -0.67 -2.75
N ALA A 108 2.03 -0.12 -1.93
CA ALA A 108 1.99 1.26 -1.49
C ALA A 108 3.05 2.07 -2.24
N PHE A 109 2.60 2.97 -3.12
CA PHE A 109 3.46 3.82 -3.92
C PHE A 109 3.55 5.25 -3.36
N ARG A 110 4.74 5.61 -2.87
CA ARG A 110 5.09 6.96 -2.44
C ARG A 110 5.77 7.78 -3.54
N LEU A 111 5.13 8.85 -4.00
CA LEU A 111 5.75 9.81 -4.92
C LEU A 111 6.62 10.82 -4.14
N LYS A 112 7.90 10.90 -4.46
CA LYS A 112 8.86 11.77 -3.75
C LYS A 112 8.58 13.25 -4.06
N LYS A 113 8.77 14.12 -3.07
CA LYS A 113 8.61 15.60 -3.17
C LYS A 113 7.18 16.07 -3.52
N LYS A 114 6.18 15.19 -3.45
CA LYS A 114 4.76 15.55 -3.62
C LYS A 114 4.20 16.15 -2.33
N ARG A 115 3.51 17.30 -2.45
CA ARG A 115 2.67 17.90 -1.41
C ARG A 115 1.26 17.29 -1.43
N GLY A 116 0.58 17.33 -0.28
CA GLY A 116 -0.71 16.69 -0.05
C GLY A 116 -0.58 15.18 0.11
N ASP A 117 -1.67 14.45 -0.14
CA ASP A 117 -1.66 12.99 -0.05
C ASP A 117 -0.77 12.35 -1.13
N ALA A 118 0.44 11.98 -0.71
CA ALA A 118 1.51 11.55 -1.59
C ALA A 118 1.59 10.02 -1.79
N TRP A 119 0.74 9.26 -1.09
CA TRP A 119 0.68 7.81 -1.16
C TRP A 119 -0.46 7.35 -2.07
N ARG A 120 -0.22 6.25 -2.77
CA ARG A 120 -1.19 5.61 -3.67
C ARG A 120 -1.17 4.12 -3.44
N ILE A 121 -2.36 3.55 -3.23
CA ILE A 121 -2.56 2.16 -2.87
C ILE A 121 -3.08 1.40 -4.08
N PHE A 122 -2.47 0.24 -4.32
CA PHE A 122 -2.85 -0.73 -5.33
C PHE A 122 -2.91 -2.12 -4.70
N THR A 123 -3.52 -3.05 -5.41
CA THR A 123 -3.51 -4.48 -5.05
C THR A 123 -3.23 -5.34 -6.28
N LEU A 124 -2.87 -6.59 -6.05
CA LEU A 124 -2.90 -7.62 -7.09
C LEU A 124 -4.32 -8.15 -7.26
N ASP A 125 -4.65 -8.60 -8.47
CA ASP A 125 -5.87 -9.33 -8.72
C ASP A 125 -5.71 -10.78 -8.23
N ILE A 126 -6.37 -11.08 -7.11
CA ILE A 126 -6.25 -12.35 -6.39
C ILE A 126 -7.62 -12.93 -6.05
N LYS A 127 -7.68 -14.25 -5.92
CA LYS A 127 -8.88 -14.99 -5.52
C LYS A 127 -8.80 -15.44 -4.05
N GLY A 128 -9.91 -15.94 -3.53
CA GLY A 128 -9.95 -16.60 -2.22
C GLY A 128 -10.19 -15.68 -1.00
N LEU A 129 -10.13 -14.36 -1.17
CA LEU A 129 -10.50 -13.40 -0.12
C LEU A 129 -11.97 -13.57 0.31
N LYS A 130 -12.25 -13.38 1.61
CA LYS A 130 -13.58 -13.56 2.24
C LYS A 130 -13.95 -12.38 3.13
N GLY A 131 -15.23 -12.20 3.42
CA GLY A 131 -15.71 -11.16 4.34
C GLY A 131 -15.29 -9.74 3.92
N ARG A 132 -15.05 -8.87 4.90
CA ARG A 132 -14.72 -7.45 4.69
C ARG A 132 -13.51 -7.23 3.79
N ILE A 133 -12.49 -8.08 3.88
CA ILE A 133 -11.27 -7.90 3.07
C ILE A 133 -11.52 -8.11 1.57
N LYS A 134 -12.53 -8.92 1.21
CA LYS A 134 -12.98 -9.08 -0.19
C LYS A 134 -13.62 -7.79 -0.72
N GLU A 135 -14.47 -7.16 0.08
CA GLU A 135 -15.13 -5.89 -0.28
C GLU A 135 -14.10 -4.77 -0.44
N ILE A 136 -13.14 -4.68 0.48
CA ILE A 136 -12.02 -3.74 0.38
C ILE A 136 -11.21 -4.00 -0.90
N HIS A 137 -10.86 -5.26 -1.19
CA HIS A 137 -10.11 -5.61 -2.40
C HIS A 137 -10.81 -5.14 -3.67
N SER A 138 -12.13 -5.32 -3.79
CA SER A 138 -12.90 -4.89 -4.96
C SER A 138 -12.84 -3.38 -5.22
N ASN A 139 -12.58 -2.57 -4.19
CA ASN A 139 -12.53 -1.11 -4.28
C ASN A 139 -11.10 -0.54 -4.45
N ILE A 140 -10.05 -1.37 -4.32
CA ILE A 140 -8.67 -0.94 -4.56
C ILE A 140 -8.29 -1.17 -6.03
N PRO A 141 -7.72 -0.15 -6.72
CA PRO A 141 -7.20 -0.31 -8.07
C PRO A 141 -6.19 -1.45 -8.19
N LYS A 142 -6.33 -2.26 -9.24
CA LYS A 142 -5.38 -3.33 -9.54
C LYS A 142 -4.16 -2.77 -10.25
N LEU A 143 -3.01 -3.42 -10.08
CA LEU A 143 -1.85 -3.11 -10.93
C LEU A 143 -2.16 -3.43 -12.39
N ASP A 144 -1.86 -2.48 -13.27
CA ASP A 144 -2.08 -2.61 -14.71
C ASP A 144 -1.03 -3.53 -15.34
N LEU A 145 -1.39 -4.10 -16.49
CA LEU A 145 -0.46 -4.81 -17.37
C LEU A 145 -0.14 -3.95 -18.60
N THR A 146 1.13 -3.94 -19.01
CA THR A 146 1.52 -3.44 -20.32
C THR A 146 1.03 -4.37 -21.43
N ARG A 147 1.11 -3.93 -22.70
CA ARG A 147 0.85 -4.79 -23.88
C ARG A 147 1.69 -6.07 -23.87
N SER A 148 2.92 -5.99 -23.35
CA SER A 148 3.84 -7.12 -23.16
C SER A 148 3.58 -7.92 -21.87
N LYS A 149 2.42 -7.74 -21.23
CA LYS A 149 1.98 -8.42 -19.99
C LYS A 149 2.91 -8.22 -18.79
N ASN A 150 3.63 -7.09 -18.72
CA ASN A 150 4.42 -6.74 -17.54
C ASN A 150 3.62 -5.82 -16.62
N LEU A 151 3.75 -6.00 -15.31
CA LEU A 151 3.11 -5.10 -14.35
C LEU A 151 3.65 -3.68 -14.46
N VAL A 152 2.75 -2.72 -14.32
CA VAL A 152 3.07 -1.31 -14.30
C VAL A 152 2.25 -0.60 -13.23
N MET A 153 2.92 0.30 -12.52
CA MET A 153 2.31 1.09 -11.46
C MET A 153 2.42 2.56 -11.80
N GLU A 154 1.28 3.17 -12.10
CA GLU A 154 1.14 4.59 -12.41
C GLU A 154 0.50 5.29 -11.22
N TRP A 155 1.24 6.16 -10.54
CA TRP A 155 0.83 6.80 -9.28
C TRP A 155 -0.58 7.40 -9.37
N ASP A 156 -0.88 8.13 -10.44
CA ASP A 156 -2.16 8.79 -10.64
C ASP A 156 -3.37 7.83 -10.76
N LYS A 157 -3.15 6.52 -10.98
CA LYS A 157 -4.20 5.50 -11.04
C LYS A 157 -4.48 4.81 -9.70
N GLY A 158 -3.68 5.06 -8.67
CA GLY A 158 -3.86 4.42 -7.37
C GLY A 158 -4.90 5.11 -6.51
N LEU A 159 -5.37 4.41 -5.48
CA LEU A 159 -6.25 4.99 -4.49
C LEU A 159 -5.44 5.88 -3.53
N PRO A 160 -5.81 7.16 -3.29
CA PRO A 160 -5.16 7.97 -2.28
C PRO A 160 -5.18 7.30 -0.90
N LEU A 161 -4.10 7.43 -0.12
CA LEU A 161 -4.01 6.78 1.19
C LEU A 161 -5.06 7.30 2.18
N SER A 162 -5.42 8.58 2.10
CA SER A 162 -6.55 9.15 2.87
C SER A 162 -7.85 8.40 2.59
N SER A 163 -8.23 8.23 1.32
CA SER A 163 -9.41 7.47 0.91
C SER A 163 -9.32 5.99 1.32
N PHE A 164 -8.14 5.39 1.20
CA PHE A 164 -7.92 4.02 1.67
C PHE A 164 -8.12 3.88 3.19
N ILE A 165 -7.57 4.80 3.99
CA ILE A 165 -7.76 4.83 5.45
C ILE A 165 -9.23 4.97 5.78
N GLU A 166 -9.96 5.87 5.12
CA GLU A 166 -11.40 6.02 5.32
C GLU A 166 -12.16 4.71 5.05
N MET A 167 -11.88 4.05 3.93
CA MET A 167 -12.52 2.79 3.56
C MET A 167 -12.24 1.66 4.56
N ILE A 168 -11.01 1.54 5.06
CA ILE A 168 -10.68 0.47 6.01
C ILE A 168 -11.12 0.82 7.44
N THR A 169 -11.36 2.08 7.78
CA THR A 169 -11.76 2.49 9.14
C THR A 169 -13.26 2.73 9.31
N GLY A 170 -14.01 3.01 8.24
CA GLY A 170 -15.47 2.97 8.25
C GLY A 170 -15.93 1.54 8.39
#